data_AF-A0A2V7E0D0-F1
#
_entry.id   AF-A0A2V7E0D0-F1
#
_cell.length_a   1.000
_cell.length_b   1.000
_cell.length_c   1.000
_cell.angle_alpha   90.00
_cell.angle_beta   90.00
_cell.angle_gamma   90.00
#
_symmetry.space_group_name_H-M   'P 1'
#
loop_
_entity.id
_entity.type
_entity.pdbx_description
1 polymer ?
#
loop_
_entity_poly.entity_id
_entity_poly.type
_entity_poly.pdbx_seq_one_letter_code
_entity_poly.pdbx_strand_id
1 'polypeptide(L)' 'TAPLWGLGQRIFLLHDGRTTDLVDAILAHKSFGNLRFRASEANGVVDRFRALGEAHKQDLLNFLRSL' A
#
# COMPACT_ATOMS: atom_id res chain seq x y z
N THR A 1 -1.40 1.44 -12.66
CA THR A 1 -0.98 1.94 -11.33
C THR A 1 -0.87 3.45 -11.40
N ALA A 2 -1.35 4.17 -10.38
CA ALA A 2 -1.23 5.63 -10.31
C ALA A 2 0.19 6.03 -9.81
N PRO A 3 0.71 7.22 -10.18
CA PRO A 3 1.98 7.69 -9.64
C PRO A 3 1.85 8.00 -8.14
N LEU A 4 2.95 7.86 -7.40
CA LEU A 4 3.03 8.21 -5.97
C LEU A 4 3.38 9.69 -5.74
N TRP A 5 3.75 10.44 -6.79
CA TRP A 5 3.95 11.89 -6.69
C TRP A 5 2.61 12.60 -6.39
N GLY A 6 2.62 13.49 -5.41
CA GLY A 6 1.45 14.13 -4.83
C GLY A 6 0.54 13.21 -4.01
N LEU A 7 1.03 12.05 -3.54
CA LEU A 7 0.23 11.11 -2.74
C LEU A 7 -0.23 11.74 -1.44
N GLY A 8 0.61 12.57 -0.80
CA GLY A 8 0.28 13.27 0.43
C GLY A 8 -0.93 14.22 0.34
N GLN A 9 -1.34 14.59 -0.88
CA GLN A 9 -2.49 15.47 -1.14
C GLN A 9 -3.77 14.70 -1.48
N ARG A 10 -3.70 13.38 -1.65
CA ARG A 10 -4.85 12.54 -2.04
C ARG A 10 -5.64 12.13 -0.81
N ILE A 11 -6.95 12.38 -0.84
CA ILE A 11 -7.88 11.99 0.23
C ILE A 11 -8.30 10.52 0.08
N PHE A 12 -8.65 10.09 -1.14
CA PHE A 12 -9.07 8.72 -1.42
C PHE A 12 -7.96 7.92 -2.10
N LEU A 13 -7.75 6.70 -1.61
CA LEU A 13 -6.71 5.77 -2.05
C LEU A 13 -7.33 4.52 -2.66
N LEU A 14 -6.50 3.77 -3.39
CA LEU A 14 -6.90 2.63 -4.24
C LEU A 14 -7.74 3.05 -5.46
N HIS A 15 -7.89 2.12 -6.41
CA HIS A 15 -8.56 2.38 -7.69
C HIS A 15 -10.05 2.74 -7.55
N ASP A 16 -10.67 2.27 -6.48
CA ASP A 16 -12.07 2.45 -6.13
C ASP A 16 -12.28 3.48 -5.01
N GLY A 17 -11.21 4.12 -4.53
CA GLY A 17 -11.31 5.16 -3.50
C GLY A 17 -11.76 4.67 -2.12
N ARG A 18 -11.76 3.35 -1.87
CA ARG A 18 -12.44 2.75 -0.71
C ARG A 18 -11.79 3.00 0.65
N THR A 19 -10.59 3.57 0.69
CA THR A 19 -9.91 3.92 1.95
C THR A 19 -9.22 5.28 1.85
N THR A 20 -9.09 5.95 2.98
CA THR A 20 -8.31 7.18 3.17
C THR A 20 -7.03 6.92 3.98
N ASP A 21 -6.84 5.70 4.48
CA ASP A 21 -5.70 5.30 5.29
C ASP A 21 -4.60 4.66 4.42
N LEU A 22 -3.38 5.17 4.54
CA LEU A 22 -2.25 4.73 3.73
C LEU A 22 -1.76 3.32 4.11
N VAL A 23 -1.88 2.93 5.38
CA VAL A 23 -1.56 1.58 5.83
C VAL A 23 -2.56 0.60 5.25
N ASP A 24 -3.86 0.90 5.34
CA ASP A 24 -4.91 0.08 4.74
C ASP A 24 -4.72 -0.04 3.22
N ALA A 25 -4.38 1.07 2.55
CA ALA A 25 -4.09 1.05 1.12
C ALA A 25 -2.90 0.14 0.78
N ILE A 26 -1.80 0.19 1.56
CA ILE A 26 -0.65 -0.71 1.39
C ILE A 26 -1.08 -2.17 1.58
N LEU A 27 -1.78 -2.47 2.68
CA LEU A 27 -2.19 -3.84 3.02
C LEU A 27 -3.19 -4.43 2.02
N ALA A 28 -4.06 -3.60 1.44
CA ALA A 28 -5.05 -4.00 0.45
C ALA A 28 -4.44 -4.50 -0.88
N HIS A 29 -3.15 -4.32 -1.12
CA HIS A 29 -2.45 -4.88 -2.28
C HIS A 29 -2.14 -6.37 -2.13
N LYS A 30 -2.28 -6.95 -0.92
CA LYS A 30 -2.09 -8.38 -0.69
C LYS A 30 -3.33 -9.16 -1.13
N SER A 31 -3.15 -10.17 -1.98
CA SER A 31 -4.23 -11.08 -2.34
C SER A 31 -3.71 -12.48 -2.66
N PHE A 32 -4.50 -13.50 -2.31
CA PHE A 32 -4.24 -14.88 -2.70
C PHE A 32 -4.73 -15.14 -4.13
N GLY A 33 -4.07 -16.08 -4.81
CA GLY A 33 -4.57 -16.59 -6.07
C GLY A 33 -5.81 -17.47 -5.86
N ASN A 34 -6.58 -17.66 -6.92
CA ASN A 34 -7.67 -18.62 -7.00
C ASN A 34 -7.64 -19.33 -8.37
N LEU A 35 -8.67 -20.12 -8.68
CA LEU A 35 -8.75 -20.89 -9.93
C LEU A 35 -8.70 -20.03 -11.21
N ARG A 36 -9.00 -18.73 -11.12
CA ARG A 36 -9.08 -17.82 -12.27
C ARG A 36 -7.95 -16.78 -12.29
N PHE A 37 -7.43 -16.39 -11.14
CA PHE A 37 -6.44 -15.32 -11.02
C PHE A 37 -5.26 -15.76 -10.16
N ARG A 38 -4.04 -15.40 -10.59
CA ARG A 38 -2.84 -15.61 -9.79
C ARG A 38 -2.82 -14.70 -8.55
N ALA A 39 -2.00 -15.06 -7.56
CA ALA A 39 -1.76 -14.23 -6.40
C ALA A 39 -1.13 -12.88 -6.79
N SER A 40 -1.39 -11.84 -5.99
CA SER A 40 -0.82 -10.52 -6.22
C SER A 40 0.70 -10.53 -6.18
N GLU A 41 1.32 -9.88 -7.16
CA GLU A 41 2.77 -9.65 -7.18
C GLU A 41 3.24 -8.79 -6.00
N ALA A 42 2.33 -8.00 -5.41
CA ALA A 42 2.64 -7.16 -4.26
C ALA A 42 2.69 -7.93 -2.92
N ASN A 43 2.35 -9.23 -2.90
CA ASN A 43 2.34 -10.00 -1.65
C ASN A 43 3.68 -9.92 -0.90
N GLY A 44 4.80 -10.04 -1.61
CA GLY A 44 6.13 -10.00 -1.01
C GLY A 44 6.50 -8.64 -0.43
N VAL A 45 6.05 -7.53 -1.02
CA VAL A 45 6.31 -6.19 -0.47
C VAL A 45 5.41 -5.89 0.73
N VAL A 46 4.16 -6.38 0.73
CA VAL A 46 3.27 -6.27 1.90
C VAL A 46 3.83 -7.06 3.09
N ASP A 47 4.38 -8.25 2.86
CA ASP A 47 4.99 -9.05 3.92
C ASP A 47 6.24 -8.37 4.50
N ARG A 48 7.07 -7.75 3.64
CA ARG A 48 8.20 -6.94 4.10
C ARG A 48 7.74 -5.74 4.93
N PHE A 49 6.70 -5.04 4.49
CA PHE A 49 6.13 -3.91 5.24
C PHE A 49 5.62 -4.35 6.62
N ARG A 50 4.92 -5.49 6.71
CA ARG A 50 4.45 -6.05 7.99
C ARG A 50 5.59 -6.38 8.94
N ALA A 51 6.71 -6.87 8.40
CA ALA A 51 7.90 -7.23 9.17
C ALA A 51 8.75 -6.04 9.64
N LEU A 52 8.48 -4.81 9.14
CA LEU A 52 9.15 -3.62 9.64
C LEU A 52 8.78 -3.34 11.10
N GLY A 53 9.73 -2.84 11.87
CA GLY A 53 9.44 -2.19 13.15
C GLY A 53 8.64 -0.90 12.94
N GLU A 54 7.90 -0.48 13.96
CA GLU A 54 6.97 0.67 13.86
C GLU A 54 7.65 1.97 13.45
N ALA A 55 8.89 2.23 13.89
CA ALA A 55 9.67 3.40 13.47
C ALA A 55 9.91 3.40 11.95
N HIS A 56 10.36 2.28 11.39
CA HIS A 56 10.62 2.16 9.95
C HIS A 56 9.32 2.21 9.12
N LYS A 57 8.20 1.69 9.64
CA LYS A 57 6.90 1.89 9.00
C LYS A 57 6.57 3.38 8.93
N GLN A 58 6.72 4.10 10.05
CA GLN A 58 6.46 5.53 10.10
C GLN A 58 7.35 6.32 9.14
N ASP A 59 8.65 5.99 9.05
CA ASP A 59 9.58 6.63 8.12
C ASP A 59 9.14 6.43 6.66
N LEU A 60 8.71 5.22 6.30
CA LEU A 60 8.17 4.95 4.97
C LEU A 60 6.89 5.74 4.70
N LEU A 61 5.97 5.81 5.66
CA LEU A 61 4.74 6.58 5.52
C LEU A 61 5.03 8.09 5.39
N ASN A 62 6.03 8.60 6.11
CA ASN A 62 6.47 9.99 6.00
C ASN A 62 7.07 10.27 4.62
N PHE A 63 7.95 9.38 4.13
CA PHE A 63 8.51 9.48 2.79
C PHE A 63 7.40 9.51 1.74
N LEU A 64 6.45 8.57 1.79
CA LEU A 64 5.32 8.49 0.86
C LEU A 64 4.43 9.75 0.88
N ARG A 65 4.27 10.40 2.03
CA ARG A 65 3.53 11.67 2.15
C ARG A 65 4.30 12.88 1.65
N SER A 66 5.63 12.80 1.58
CA SER A 66 6.48 13.88 1.04
C SER A 66 6.61 13.87 -0.48
N LEU A 67 6.13 12.80 -1.14
CA LEU A 67 6.02 12.71 -2.59
C LEU A 67 4.81 13.52 -3.08
#